data_AF-A0A932CZR4-F1
#
_entry.id   AF-A0A932CZR4-F1
#
_cell.length_a   1.000
_cell.length_b   1.000
_cell.length_c   1.000
_cell.angle_alpha   90.00
_cell.angle_beta   90.00
_cell.angle_gamma   90.00
#
_symmetry.space_group_name_H-M   'P 1'
#
loop_
_entity.id
_entity.type
_entity.pdbx_description
1 polymer ?
#
loop_
_entity_poly.entity_id
_entity_poly.type
_entity_poly.pdbx_seq_one_letter_code
_entity_poly.pdbx_strand_id
1 'polypeptide(L)'
;MRLPLPYRLLIFALLCSLAACGSRRVSSDDDDDDDDSADGDADADADGDADADTDADADTDADTDTDGDGDTDADSDTDSDGDADEGTEICNGRDDDGDGRIDDGDPGGGELCNTALDGACAMGTTRCVGGEIECESNSDPEPESCANMGSDDDCNGWEDDVPLLGDACDTGMDGDCADGTWVCEGQARVCEPPEGETEICDNLADEDCDGLTDEAGCEDSECGGGFSPPDVGLDGSDGASQGEWTVCRADCDDAWVSAATADGGIYDMNDVCQALGYETYGQFGGTFGTVCGYEYEAGRELYEGSNSCTAPEICYTVHWQCTR
;
A
#
# COMPACT_ATOMS: atom_id res chain seq x y z
N MET A 1 3.76 18.59 42.98
CA MET A 1 3.32 18.98 41.62
C MET A 1 4.21 18.28 40.62
N ARG A 2 3.59 17.37 39.84
CA ARG A 2 3.94 16.88 38.49
C ARG A 2 5.42 16.65 38.10
N LEU A 3 5.77 15.36 38.09
CA LEU A 3 6.46 14.53 37.08
C LEU A 3 7.66 15.08 36.26
N PRO A 4 8.77 14.29 36.18
CA PRO A 4 9.83 14.39 35.17
C PRO A 4 9.54 13.50 33.93
N LEU A 5 9.97 13.95 32.73
CA LEU A 5 10.01 13.19 31.48
C LEU A 5 11.49 12.93 31.07
N PRO A 6 11.76 11.92 30.21
CA PRO A 6 12.88 11.00 30.39
C PRO A 6 13.92 11.05 29.26
N TYR A 7 15.05 10.40 29.56
CA TYR A 7 15.91 9.58 28.69
C TYR A 7 15.52 9.47 27.21
N ARG A 8 16.47 9.78 26.31
CA ARG A 8 16.75 9.03 25.06
C ARG A 8 18.03 9.58 24.39
N LEU A 9 19.13 8.84 24.51
CA LEU A 9 20.24 8.94 23.57
C LEU A 9 20.95 7.59 23.50
N LEU A 10 20.47 6.72 22.61
CA LEU A 10 21.25 5.59 22.11
C LEU A 10 21.25 5.67 20.59
N ILE A 11 22.43 6.00 20.09
CA ILE A 11 22.84 6.03 18.69
C ILE A 11 23.04 4.56 18.28
N PHE A 12 22.27 4.07 17.31
CA PHE A 12 22.62 2.87 16.56
C PHE A 12 22.96 3.28 15.13
N ALA A 13 24.26 3.27 14.86
CA ALA A 13 24.82 3.48 13.54
C ALA A 13 24.68 2.19 12.72
N LEU A 14 23.92 2.34 11.63
CA LEU A 14 23.99 1.63 10.36
C LEU A 14 25.42 1.18 10.00
N LEU A 15 25.63 -0.10 9.72
CA LEU A 15 26.72 -0.57 8.85
C LEU A 15 26.34 -1.86 8.11
N CYS A 16 26.12 -1.65 6.82
CA CYS A 16 25.93 -2.57 5.72
C CYS A 16 27.12 -3.53 5.54
N SER A 17 26.87 -4.80 5.17
CA SER A 17 27.77 -5.64 4.37
C SER A 17 27.04 -6.90 3.86
N LEU A 18 26.59 -6.83 2.61
CA LEU A 18 26.35 -8.02 1.77
C LEU A 18 27.69 -8.66 1.40
N ALA A 19 27.77 -10.00 1.47
CA ALA A 19 28.42 -10.87 0.48
C ALA A 19 28.47 -12.32 0.97
N ALA A 20 27.65 -13.21 0.41
CA ALA A 20 28.03 -14.61 0.17
C ALA A 20 27.08 -15.30 -0.81
N CYS A 21 27.69 -15.82 -1.86
CA CYS A 21 27.16 -16.54 -3.02
C CYS A 21 26.79 -18.00 -2.68
N GLY A 22 25.85 -18.62 -3.39
CA GLY A 22 25.59 -20.07 -3.26
C GLY A 22 24.40 -20.68 -4.02
N SER A 23 24.51 -20.79 -5.35
CA SER A 23 24.02 -21.89 -6.21
C SER A 23 22.54 -22.32 -6.18
N ARG A 24 21.75 -21.86 -7.15
CA ARG A 24 20.51 -22.54 -7.61
C ARG A 24 20.80 -23.32 -8.89
N ARG A 25 20.48 -24.61 -8.88
CA ARG A 25 20.42 -25.48 -10.07
C ARG A 25 19.03 -25.33 -10.69
N VAL A 26 18.95 -25.03 -11.97
CA VAL A 26 17.72 -25.20 -12.77
C VAL A 26 18.11 -25.85 -14.09
N SER A 27 17.27 -26.80 -14.47
CA SER A 27 17.36 -27.73 -15.58
C SER A 27 17.35 -27.04 -16.93
N SER A 28 18.10 -27.63 -17.85
CA SER A 28 18.20 -27.32 -19.27
C SER A 28 17.10 -28.03 -20.05
N ASP A 29 16.25 -27.29 -20.73
CA ASP A 29 15.51 -27.69 -21.93
C ASP A 29 15.22 -26.39 -22.70
N ASP A 30 15.67 -26.29 -23.96
CA ASP A 30 15.01 -25.60 -25.08
C ASP A 30 16.01 -25.42 -26.25
N ASP A 31 15.88 -26.36 -27.20
CA ASP A 31 16.06 -26.30 -28.66
C ASP A 31 16.87 -25.17 -29.31
N ASP A 32 18.09 -25.51 -29.74
CA ASP A 32 18.88 -24.77 -30.74
C ASP A 32 18.56 -25.32 -32.16
N ASP A 33 17.97 -24.49 -33.02
CA ASP A 33 17.96 -24.69 -34.47
C ASP A 33 19.21 -24.04 -35.09
N ASP A 34 20.12 -24.89 -35.57
CA ASP A 34 21.29 -24.55 -36.38
C ASP A 34 20.87 -24.14 -37.80
N ASP A 35 21.13 -22.90 -38.20
CA ASP A 35 21.26 -22.53 -39.62
C ASP A 35 22.63 -21.89 -39.85
N ASP A 36 23.52 -22.70 -40.42
CA ASP A 36 24.89 -22.37 -40.78
C ASP A 36 25.00 -21.95 -42.26
N SER A 37 26.00 -21.11 -42.51
CA SER A 37 26.74 -20.90 -43.76
C SER A 37 26.27 -19.85 -44.79
N ALA A 38 26.78 -18.63 -44.57
CA ALA A 38 27.76 -17.91 -45.41
C ALA A 38 27.79 -18.12 -46.95
N ASP A 39 27.75 -17.00 -47.67
CA ASP A 39 28.61 -16.59 -48.81
C ASP A 39 28.30 -15.07 -49.02
N GLY A 40 29.21 -14.11 -48.94
CA GLY A 40 30.47 -14.01 -49.66
C GLY A 40 30.26 -13.10 -50.87
N ASP A 41 30.59 -11.80 -50.74
CA ASP A 41 31.39 -11.02 -51.71
C ASP A 41 31.20 -9.50 -51.53
N ALA A 42 32.29 -8.89 -51.10
CA ALA A 42 32.56 -7.47 -51.28
C ALA A 42 33.13 -7.29 -52.69
N ASP A 43 32.68 -6.29 -53.43
CA ASP A 43 33.50 -5.59 -54.40
C ASP A 43 33.10 -4.12 -54.45
N ALA A 44 34.11 -3.30 -54.24
CA ALA A 44 34.14 -1.88 -54.47
C ALA A 44 34.41 -1.65 -55.96
N ASP A 45 33.72 -0.68 -56.58
CA ASP A 45 34.27 0.03 -57.73
C ASP A 45 33.85 1.49 -57.66
N ALA A 46 34.89 2.32 -57.54
CA ALA A 46 34.87 3.75 -57.72
C ALA A 46 35.52 4.02 -59.08
N ASP A 47 34.76 4.64 -60.00
CA ASP A 47 35.24 5.39 -61.15
C ASP A 47 34.16 6.49 -61.33
N GLY A 48 34.41 7.80 -61.26
CA GLY A 48 35.61 8.52 -61.62
C GLY A 48 35.56 8.82 -63.10
N ASP A 49 34.80 9.85 -63.52
CA ASP A 49 35.16 10.67 -64.67
C ASP A 49 34.46 12.04 -64.62
N ALA A 50 35.32 13.04 -64.58
CA ALA A 50 35.04 14.44 -64.78
C ALA A 50 35.37 14.76 -66.24
N ASP A 51 34.42 15.33 -66.97
CA ASP A 51 34.72 16.05 -68.21
C ASP A 51 34.13 17.45 -68.11
N ALA A 52 35.03 18.39 -67.84
CA ALA A 52 34.89 19.79 -68.19
C ALA A 52 35.40 19.96 -69.63
N ASP A 53 34.70 20.74 -70.45
CA ASP A 53 35.19 21.60 -71.54
C ASP A 53 33.94 22.30 -72.14
N THR A 54 33.66 23.57 -71.85
CA THR A 54 34.13 24.81 -72.51
C THR A 54 34.10 24.79 -74.04
N ASP A 55 33.17 25.57 -74.61
CA ASP A 55 33.33 26.42 -75.82
C ASP A 55 32.12 27.38 -75.85
N ALA A 56 32.26 28.66 -75.51
CA ALA A 56 32.82 29.76 -76.33
C ALA A 56 31.83 30.33 -77.38
N ASP A 57 31.29 31.49 -77.01
CA ASP A 57 31.07 32.73 -77.79
C ASP A 57 30.14 32.75 -79.02
N ALA A 58 29.11 33.61 -78.93
CA ALA A 58 28.88 34.67 -79.91
C ALA A 58 27.91 35.73 -79.36
N ASP A 59 28.49 36.87 -78.95
CA ASP A 59 27.81 38.14 -78.75
C ASP A 59 27.25 38.69 -80.07
N THR A 60 26.06 39.29 -80.00
CA THR A 60 25.74 40.45 -80.84
C THR A 60 25.02 41.48 -79.98
N ASP A 61 25.79 42.48 -79.55
CA ASP A 61 25.32 43.75 -79.03
C ASP A 61 24.49 44.50 -80.08
N ALA A 62 23.34 45.01 -79.65
CA ALA A 62 22.68 46.12 -80.31
C ALA A 62 22.08 47.01 -79.23
N ASP A 63 22.94 47.90 -78.71
CA ASP A 63 22.57 49.04 -77.91
C ASP A 63 21.66 49.99 -78.71
N THR A 64 20.52 50.32 -78.13
CA THR A 64 19.91 51.65 -78.32
C THR A 64 19.53 52.20 -76.96
N ASP A 65 20.45 52.95 -76.38
CA ASP A 65 20.17 53.91 -75.32
C ASP A 65 19.19 54.98 -75.82
N THR A 66 18.17 55.26 -75.02
CA THR A 66 17.57 56.59 -74.98
C THR A 66 17.27 56.90 -73.53
N ASP A 67 18.16 57.71 -72.95
CA ASP A 67 18.01 58.39 -71.66
C ASP A 67 16.86 59.40 -71.67
N GLY A 68 16.30 59.63 -70.47
CA GLY A 68 15.53 60.81 -70.10
C GLY A 68 14.07 60.49 -69.80
N ASP A 69 13.48 60.82 -68.66
CA ASP A 69 13.89 61.64 -67.53
C ASP A 69 13.07 61.19 -66.31
N GLY A 70 13.57 61.53 -65.11
CA GLY A 70 13.01 61.06 -63.86
C GLY A 70 11.58 61.48 -63.57
N ASP A 71 10.84 60.54 -63.01
CA ASP A 71 9.75 60.80 -62.11
C ASP A 71 10.23 60.45 -60.70
N THR A 72 10.47 61.48 -59.89
CA THR A 72 10.29 61.37 -58.44
C THR A 72 8.79 61.28 -58.19
N ASP A 73 8.21 60.12 -58.43
CA ASP A 73 6.93 59.79 -57.84
C ASP A 73 7.22 59.03 -56.54
N ALA A 74 6.97 59.75 -55.45
CA ALA A 74 6.70 59.17 -54.17
C ALA A 74 5.38 58.41 -54.28
N ASP A 75 5.41 57.31 -55.00
CA ASP A 75 4.36 56.32 -54.97
C ASP A 75 4.76 55.35 -53.86
N SER A 76 4.23 55.64 -52.68
CA SER A 76 3.97 54.63 -51.67
C SER A 76 2.94 53.64 -52.22
N ASP A 77 3.33 52.93 -53.28
CA ASP A 77 2.65 51.74 -53.75
C ASP A 77 3.17 50.59 -52.90
N THR A 78 2.88 50.67 -51.61
CA THR A 78 2.27 49.48 -51.01
C THR A 78 0.92 49.33 -51.68
N ASP A 79 0.95 48.84 -52.92
CA ASP A 79 -0.15 48.11 -53.54
C ASP A 79 -0.28 46.82 -52.72
N SER A 80 -0.76 46.98 -51.50
CA SER A 80 -1.66 46.06 -50.86
C SER A 80 -3.04 46.21 -51.52
N ASP A 81 -3.06 46.22 -52.86
CA ASP A 81 -4.09 45.52 -53.62
C ASP A 81 -3.84 44.02 -53.40
N GLY A 82 -3.88 43.62 -52.12
CA GLY A 82 -4.31 42.29 -51.77
C GLY A 82 -5.73 42.21 -52.30
N ASP A 83 -5.84 41.80 -53.56
CA ASP A 83 -6.73 40.70 -53.87
C ASP A 83 -6.45 39.65 -52.79
N ALA A 84 -7.13 39.82 -51.64
CA ALA A 84 -7.37 38.74 -50.70
C ALA A 84 -8.15 37.74 -51.55
N ASP A 85 -7.39 36.92 -52.27
CA ASP A 85 -7.90 35.68 -52.80
C ASP A 85 -8.56 35.05 -51.58
N GLU A 86 -9.79 34.60 -51.71
CA GLU A 86 -10.43 33.77 -50.69
C GLU A 86 -9.71 32.40 -50.68
N GLY A 87 -8.39 32.43 -50.52
CA GLY A 87 -7.48 31.32 -50.48
C GLY A 87 -7.76 30.54 -49.22
N THR A 88 -7.77 29.23 -49.34
CA THR A 88 -7.79 28.39 -48.15
C THR A 88 -6.44 28.51 -47.46
N GLU A 89 -6.45 28.98 -46.21
CA GLU A 89 -5.30 28.95 -45.30
C GLU A 89 -4.67 27.55 -45.25
N ILE A 90 -3.34 27.46 -45.21
CA ILE A 90 -2.60 26.21 -45.04
C ILE A 90 -1.70 26.36 -43.82
N CYS A 91 -1.69 25.37 -42.92
CA CYS A 91 -0.81 25.39 -41.75
C CYS A 91 0.67 25.35 -42.15
N ASN A 92 1.28 26.53 -42.29
CA ASN A 92 2.66 26.68 -42.75
C ASN A 92 3.38 27.89 -42.12
N GLY A 93 2.71 28.62 -41.23
CA GLY A 93 3.27 29.78 -40.53
C GLY A 93 3.29 31.04 -41.38
N ARG A 94 2.45 31.12 -42.41
CA ARG A 94 2.30 32.28 -43.30
C ARG A 94 0.83 32.69 -43.38
N ASP A 95 0.65 33.89 -43.91
CA ASP A 95 -0.64 34.46 -44.27
C ASP A 95 -0.85 34.12 -45.76
N ASP A 96 -1.68 33.10 -46.03
CA ASP A 96 -1.88 32.55 -47.39
C ASP A 96 -3.05 33.24 -48.13
N ASP A 97 -4.03 33.78 -47.39
CA ASP A 97 -5.19 34.51 -47.91
C ASP A 97 -5.03 36.05 -47.90
N GLY A 98 -3.95 36.57 -47.30
CA GLY A 98 -3.59 37.97 -47.31
C GLY A 98 -4.43 38.86 -46.38
N ASP A 99 -5.17 38.28 -45.42
CA ASP A 99 -6.03 39.03 -44.48
C ASP A 99 -5.25 39.70 -43.33
N GLY A 100 -3.94 39.46 -43.25
CA GLY A 100 -3.04 39.97 -42.22
C GLY A 100 -2.96 39.10 -40.96
N ARG A 101 -3.56 37.91 -40.95
CA ARG A 101 -3.45 36.88 -39.92
C ARG A 101 -2.68 35.69 -40.47
N ILE A 102 -1.95 35.03 -39.58
CA ILE A 102 -1.21 33.82 -39.93
C ILE A 102 -2.02 32.63 -39.44
N ASP A 103 -2.25 31.66 -40.31
CA ASP A 103 -2.94 30.40 -40.04
C ASP A 103 -4.29 30.59 -39.29
N ASP A 104 -5.12 31.57 -39.70
CA ASP A 104 -6.43 31.81 -39.04
C ASP A 104 -7.45 30.71 -39.39
N GLY A 105 -8.38 30.45 -38.48
CA GLY A 105 -9.42 29.44 -38.69
C GLY A 105 -8.95 27.98 -38.58
N ASP A 106 -7.75 27.73 -38.05
CA ASP A 106 -7.20 26.39 -37.79
C ASP A 106 -7.06 25.51 -39.07
N PRO A 107 -6.25 25.95 -40.05
CA PRO A 107 -6.12 25.25 -41.32
C PRO A 107 -5.55 23.83 -41.14
N GLY A 108 -6.24 22.82 -41.69
CA GLY A 108 -5.86 21.41 -41.52
C GLY A 108 -6.19 20.83 -40.13
N GLY A 109 -6.80 21.63 -39.25
CA GLY A 109 -7.35 21.18 -37.97
C GLY A 109 -8.67 20.42 -38.12
N GLY A 110 -9.07 19.71 -37.05
CA GLY A 110 -10.36 19.02 -36.98
C GLY A 110 -10.36 17.56 -37.46
N GLU A 111 -9.26 17.06 -38.01
CA GLU A 111 -9.13 15.64 -38.38
C GLU A 111 -8.82 14.79 -37.14
N LEU A 112 -9.31 13.55 -37.09
CA LEU A 112 -8.92 12.62 -36.03
C LEU A 112 -7.46 12.21 -36.22
N CYS A 113 -6.70 12.27 -35.13
CA CYS A 113 -5.31 11.86 -35.09
C CYS A 113 -5.03 11.02 -33.84
N ASN A 114 -3.85 10.40 -33.81
CA ASN A 114 -3.37 9.68 -32.64
C ASN A 114 -2.21 10.47 -32.04
N THR A 115 -2.30 10.78 -30.75
CA THR A 115 -1.30 11.59 -30.00
C THR A 115 -0.05 10.79 -29.63
N ALA A 116 -0.03 9.48 -29.94
CA ALA A 116 0.95 8.50 -29.46
C ALA A 116 1.04 8.38 -27.93
N LEU A 117 0.07 8.95 -27.19
CA LEU A 117 -0.14 8.70 -25.77
C LEU A 117 -0.97 7.41 -25.59
N ASP A 118 -0.94 6.87 -24.38
CA ASP A 118 -1.72 5.70 -23.99
C ASP A 118 -3.13 6.10 -23.51
N GLY A 119 -3.98 5.10 -23.26
CA GLY A 119 -5.28 5.29 -22.60
C GLY A 119 -6.25 6.25 -23.28
N ALA A 120 -6.92 7.06 -22.45
CA ALA A 120 -7.93 8.03 -22.87
C ALA A 120 -7.34 9.16 -23.73
N CYS A 121 -6.02 9.34 -23.67
CA CYS A 121 -5.29 10.43 -24.29
C CYS A 121 -4.83 10.09 -25.71
N ALA A 122 -4.89 8.81 -26.11
CA ALA A 122 -4.45 8.29 -27.41
C ALA A 122 -5.19 8.92 -28.60
N MET A 123 -6.47 9.27 -28.44
CA MET A 123 -7.27 9.88 -29.49
C MET A 123 -7.25 11.41 -29.38
N GLY A 124 -6.85 12.05 -30.47
CA GLY A 124 -6.77 13.50 -30.56
C GLY A 124 -7.42 14.07 -31.81
N THR A 125 -7.37 15.39 -31.91
CA THR A 125 -7.77 16.14 -33.09
C THR A 125 -6.63 17.04 -33.53
N THR A 126 -6.41 17.11 -34.85
CA THR A 126 -5.36 17.96 -35.41
C THR A 126 -5.65 19.42 -35.14
N ARG A 127 -4.60 20.19 -34.88
CA ARG A 127 -4.63 21.63 -34.72
C ARG A 127 -3.38 22.27 -35.33
N CYS A 128 -3.54 23.39 -35.99
CA CYS A 128 -2.44 24.21 -36.45
C CYS A 128 -1.88 25.04 -35.29
N VAL A 129 -0.66 24.72 -34.86
CA VAL A 129 0.04 25.43 -33.79
C VAL A 129 1.41 25.87 -34.31
N GLY A 130 1.58 27.18 -34.54
CA GLY A 130 2.85 27.75 -34.96
C GLY A 130 3.30 27.33 -36.37
N GLY A 131 2.35 27.09 -37.28
CA GLY A 131 2.62 26.67 -38.67
C GLY A 131 2.92 25.18 -38.83
N GLU A 132 2.65 24.36 -37.80
CA GLU A 132 2.76 22.90 -37.84
C GLU A 132 1.44 22.27 -37.36
N ILE A 133 1.04 21.17 -38.02
CA ILE A 133 -0.10 20.37 -37.60
C ILE A 133 0.31 19.51 -36.40
N GLU A 134 -0.21 19.85 -35.23
CA GLU A 134 -0.05 19.09 -33.99
C GLU A 134 -1.31 18.26 -33.68
N CYS A 135 -1.17 17.14 -32.99
CA CYS A 135 -2.29 16.34 -32.53
C CYS A 135 -2.54 16.61 -31.04
N GLU A 136 -3.62 17.32 -30.71
CA GLU A 136 -4.02 17.58 -29.32
C GLU A 136 -4.99 16.49 -28.84
N SER A 137 -4.86 16.00 -27.60
CA SER A 137 -5.78 14.99 -27.04
C SER A 137 -7.20 15.55 -26.92
N ASN A 138 -8.20 14.71 -27.19
CA ASN A 138 -9.61 15.09 -27.04
C ASN A 138 -10.14 14.90 -25.61
N SER A 139 -9.31 14.37 -24.72
CA SER A 139 -9.64 14.07 -23.34
C SER A 139 -8.90 15.04 -22.42
N ASP A 140 -9.62 15.60 -21.44
CA ASP A 140 -9.02 16.29 -20.32
C ASP A 140 -8.41 15.25 -19.34
N PRO A 141 -7.23 15.52 -18.74
CA PRO A 141 -6.59 14.59 -17.83
C PRO A 141 -7.37 14.47 -16.52
N GLU A 142 -7.78 13.26 -16.16
CA GLU A 142 -8.51 12.93 -14.94
C GLU A 142 -7.73 11.90 -14.11
N PRO A 143 -7.71 11.98 -12.77
CA PRO A 143 -6.93 11.04 -11.96
C PRO A 143 -7.32 9.58 -12.16
N GLU A 144 -6.33 8.71 -12.14
CA GLU A 144 -6.52 7.28 -12.26
C GLU A 144 -7.52 6.69 -11.26
N SER A 145 -8.24 5.67 -11.72
CA SER A 145 -9.27 5.01 -10.93
C SER A 145 -9.29 3.49 -11.16
N CYS A 146 -9.81 2.74 -10.19
CA CYS A 146 -10.01 1.31 -10.37
C CYS A 146 -11.08 0.96 -11.45
N ALA A 147 -11.77 1.93 -12.04
CA ALA A 147 -12.89 1.66 -12.94
C ALA A 147 -12.46 1.10 -14.31
N ASN A 148 -11.20 1.33 -14.69
CA ASN A 148 -10.66 1.10 -16.03
C ASN A 148 -9.16 0.77 -16.01
N MET A 149 -8.80 -0.28 -15.28
CA MET A 149 -7.41 -0.76 -15.22
C MET A 149 -6.78 -0.98 -16.61
N GLY A 150 -5.52 -0.58 -16.77
CA GLY A 150 -4.74 -0.59 -18.01
C GLY A 150 -5.01 0.62 -18.91
N SER A 151 -5.44 1.75 -18.34
CA SER A 151 -5.64 3.03 -19.03
C SER A 151 -4.73 4.09 -18.41
N ASP A 152 -4.36 5.09 -19.21
CA ASP A 152 -3.79 6.37 -18.79
C ASP A 152 -4.88 7.44 -18.99
N ASP A 153 -5.52 7.82 -17.89
CA ASP A 153 -6.63 8.75 -17.77
C ASP A 153 -6.15 10.17 -17.47
N ASP A 154 -5.01 10.32 -16.79
CA ASP A 154 -4.45 11.63 -16.43
C ASP A 154 -3.36 12.10 -17.42
N CYS A 155 -3.13 11.32 -18.48
CA CYS A 155 -2.18 11.56 -19.56
C CYS A 155 -0.74 11.76 -19.07
N ASN A 156 -0.37 11.17 -17.93
CA ASN A 156 0.96 11.34 -17.35
C ASN A 156 1.98 10.30 -17.85
N GLY A 157 1.53 9.33 -18.64
CA GLY A 157 2.34 8.24 -19.21
C GLY A 157 2.52 7.03 -18.30
N TRP A 158 1.78 6.94 -17.20
CA TRP A 158 1.79 5.81 -16.29
C TRP A 158 0.39 5.22 -16.19
N GLU A 159 0.23 4.00 -16.70
CA GLU A 159 -1.03 3.26 -16.53
C GLU A 159 -1.25 2.91 -15.05
N ASP A 160 -2.49 3.08 -14.57
CA ASP A 160 -2.97 2.65 -13.25
C ASP A 160 -2.25 3.24 -12.02
N ASP A 161 -1.78 4.48 -12.08
CA ASP A 161 -1.20 5.19 -10.93
C ASP A 161 -2.24 5.75 -9.93
N VAL A 162 -3.30 4.95 -9.69
CA VAL A 162 -4.44 5.26 -8.83
C VAL A 162 -3.97 5.83 -7.49
N PRO A 163 -4.40 7.06 -7.12
CA PRO A 163 -3.96 7.68 -5.88
C PRO A 163 -4.25 6.81 -4.65
N LEU A 164 -3.22 6.62 -3.82
CA LEU A 164 -3.21 5.81 -2.59
C LEU A 164 -3.23 4.29 -2.80
N LEU A 165 -3.22 3.79 -4.04
CA LEU A 165 -3.16 2.35 -4.28
C LEU A 165 -1.82 1.78 -3.77
N GLY A 166 -1.88 0.72 -2.96
CA GLY A 166 -0.72 0.15 -2.28
C GLY A 166 -0.31 0.86 -0.97
N ASP A 167 -0.94 1.98 -0.62
CA ASP A 167 -0.74 2.60 0.69
C ASP A 167 -1.50 1.84 1.79
N ALA A 168 -1.02 1.97 3.03
CA ALA A 168 -1.70 1.44 4.20
C ALA A 168 -3.07 2.10 4.42
N CYS A 169 -4.03 1.30 4.89
CA CYS A 169 -5.39 1.72 5.17
C CYS A 169 -5.92 1.04 6.44
N ASP A 170 -6.97 1.61 7.03
CA ASP A 170 -7.65 1.04 8.18
C ASP A 170 -8.86 0.25 7.68
N THR A 171 -8.87 -1.07 7.92
CA THR A 171 -9.95 -1.99 7.50
C THR A 171 -11.19 -1.86 8.38
N GLY A 172 -11.04 -1.27 9.58
CA GLY A 172 -12.06 -1.24 10.62
C GLY A 172 -12.23 -2.56 11.39
N MET A 173 -11.36 -3.54 11.14
CA MET A 173 -11.27 -4.78 11.92
C MET A 173 -10.44 -4.55 13.20
N ASP A 174 -10.50 -5.49 14.14
CA ASP A 174 -9.70 -5.46 15.36
C ASP A 174 -8.35 -6.17 15.13
N GLY A 175 -7.42 -6.04 16.09
CA GLY A 175 -6.14 -6.76 16.06
C GLY A 175 -5.20 -6.42 14.91
N ASP A 176 -4.46 -7.43 14.45
CA ASP A 176 -3.46 -7.32 13.39
C ASP A 176 -4.10 -7.11 12.00
N CYS A 177 -5.40 -7.39 11.89
CA CYS A 177 -6.19 -7.18 10.68
C CYS A 177 -6.64 -5.72 10.47
N ALA A 178 -6.45 -4.84 11.47
CA ALA A 178 -6.81 -3.43 11.39
C ALA A 178 -6.02 -2.66 10.31
N ASP A 179 -4.74 -3.00 10.14
CA ASP A 179 -3.84 -2.38 9.16
C ASP A 179 -3.89 -3.15 7.82
N GLY A 180 -4.68 -2.65 6.87
CA GLY A 180 -4.82 -3.19 5.51
C GLY A 180 -4.01 -2.44 4.46
N THR A 181 -4.17 -2.83 3.20
CA THR A 181 -3.61 -2.15 2.02
C THR A 181 -4.69 -1.80 1.01
N TRP A 182 -4.63 -0.60 0.41
CA TRP A 182 -5.55 -0.23 -0.66
C TRP A 182 -5.27 -1.05 -1.92
N VAL A 183 -6.29 -1.77 -2.39
CA VAL A 183 -6.27 -2.56 -3.63
C VAL A 183 -7.48 -2.19 -4.49
N CYS A 184 -7.45 -2.55 -5.78
CA CYS A 184 -8.62 -2.46 -6.65
C CYS A 184 -9.37 -3.80 -6.63
N GLU A 185 -10.63 -3.77 -6.17
CA GLU A 185 -11.54 -4.90 -6.30
C GLU A 185 -12.68 -4.51 -7.25
N GLY A 186 -12.63 -5.07 -8.47
CA GLY A 186 -13.53 -4.64 -9.54
C GLY A 186 -13.30 -3.17 -9.90
N GLN A 187 -14.34 -2.34 -9.80
CA GLN A 187 -14.28 -0.91 -10.15
C GLN A 187 -14.08 0.02 -8.94
N ALA A 188 -13.89 -0.55 -7.74
CA ALA A 188 -13.78 0.22 -6.51
C ALA A 188 -12.41 -0.02 -5.85
N ARG A 189 -11.89 1.03 -5.19
CA ARG A 189 -10.81 0.83 -4.23
C ARG A 189 -11.39 0.16 -2.98
N VAL A 190 -10.74 -0.87 -2.49
CA VAL A 190 -11.10 -1.58 -1.26
C VAL A 190 -9.87 -1.64 -0.37
N CYS A 191 -10.07 -1.50 0.94
CA CYS A 191 -9.04 -1.71 1.92
C CYS A 191 -9.04 -3.20 2.26
N GLU A 192 -8.05 -3.95 1.75
CA GLU A 192 -7.97 -5.39 1.97
C GLU A 192 -7.09 -5.67 3.20
N PRO A 193 -7.57 -6.47 4.18
CA PRO A 193 -6.75 -6.89 5.31
C PRO A 193 -5.59 -7.80 4.86
N PRO A 194 -4.56 -7.99 5.69
CA PRO A 194 -3.55 -9.01 5.44
C PRO A 194 -4.16 -10.42 5.39
N GLU A 195 -3.40 -11.38 4.86
CA GLU A 195 -3.78 -12.79 5.01
C GLU A 195 -3.80 -13.15 6.51
N GLY A 196 -4.91 -13.73 6.97
CA GLY A 196 -5.05 -14.17 8.35
C GLY A 196 -4.04 -15.26 8.70
N GLU A 197 -3.42 -15.12 9.86
CA GLU A 197 -2.48 -16.06 10.43
C GLU A 197 -3.18 -17.01 11.42
N THR A 198 -2.41 -17.84 12.13
CA THR A 198 -3.00 -18.68 13.19
C THR A 198 -3.19 -17.86 14.46
N GLU A 199 -4.40 -17.93 15.02
CA GLU A 199 -4.82 -17.30 16.28
C GLU A 199 -3.87 -17.50 17.47
N ILE A 200 -3.59 -16.39 18.16
CA ILE A 200 -2.79 -16.32 19.38
C ILE A 200 -3.67 -15.90 20.56
N CYS A 201 -4.08 -16.87 21.36
CA CYS A 201 -4.91 -16.61 22.54
C CYS A 201 -4.33 -15.62 23.58
N ASP A 202 -5.26 -14.93 24.26
CA ASP A 202 -5.09 -14.04 25.41
C ASP A 202 -4.33 -12.75 25.11
N ASN A 203 -4.28 -12.33 23.84
CA ASN A 203 -3.65 -11.07 23.44
C ASN A 203 -4.67 -9.99 23.01
N LEU A 204 -5.97 -10.34 22.98
CA LEU A 204 -7.07 -9.46 22.55
C LEU A 204 -6.92 -8.93 21.11
N ALA A 205 -6.24 -9.68 20.24
CA ALA A 205 -6.13 -9.39 18.82
C ALA A 205 -6.78 -10.52 18.00
N ASP A 206 -7.28 -10.14 16.83
CA ASP A 206 -7.80 -11.01 15.77
C ASP A 206 -6.64 -11.18 14.78
N GLU A 207 -6.02 -12.36 14.76
CA GLU A 207 -4.90 -12.67 13.88
C GLU A 207 -5.34 -13.38 12.61
N ASP A 208 -6.43 -14.14 12.65
CA ASP A 208 -6.95 -14.90 11.51
C ASP A 208 -7.98 -14.13 10.67
N CYS A 209 -8.31 -12.92 11.09
CA CYS A 209 -9.20 -11.96 10.44
C CYS A 209 -10.63 -12.50 10.24
N ASP A 210 -11.11 -13.40 11.10
CA ASP A 210 -12.49 -13.91 11.04
C ASP A 210 -13.52 -13.00 11.75
N GLY A 211 -13.04 -11.94 12.42
CA GLY A 211 -13.85 -10.94 13.09
C GLY A 211 -14.26 -11.31 14.51
N LEU A 212 -13.71 -12.39 15.05
CA LEU A 212 -13.76 -12.73 16.45
C LEU A 212 -12.38 -12.49 17.09
N THR A 213 -12.34 -12.46 18.42
CA THR A 213 -11.10 -12.24 19.16
C THR A 213 -11.00 -13.37 20.16
N ASP A 214 -9.86 -14.07 20.16
CA ASP A 214 -9.56 -15.18 21.06
C ASP A 214 -10.62 -16.33 20.97
N GLU A 215 -10.96 -16.81 19.76
CA GLU A 215 -11.90 -17.92 19.56
C GLU A 215 -11.25 -19.33 19.52
N ALA A 216 -12.09 -20.34 19.26
CA ALA A 216 -11.72 -21.74 19.41
C ALA A 216 -10.86 -22.24 18.25
N GLY A 217 -9.55 -21.99 18.31
CA GLY A 217 -8.55 -22.46 17.33
C GLY A 217 -7.11 -22.52 17.86
N CYS A 218 -6.84 -21.96 19.04
CA CYS A 218 -5.49 -21.87 19.61
C CYS A 218 -4.87 -23.25 19.93
N GLU A 219 -3.89 -23.69 19.13
CA GLU A 219 -3.18 -24.97 19.28
C GLU A 219 -2.18 -25.03 20.47
N ASP A 220 -2.14 -24.02 21.37
CA ASP A 220 -1.20 -24.01 22.51
C ASP A 220 -1.86 -24.01 23.91
N SER A 221 -3.10 -24.49 24.05
CA SER A 221 -3.60 -24.80 25.40
C SER A 221 -3.29 -26.26 25.76
N GLU A 222 -2.32 -26.47 26.67
CA GLU A 222 -2.02 -27.79 27.28
C GLU A 222 -3.30 -28.48 27.85
N CYS A 223 -4.34 -27.69 28.11
CA CYS A 223 -5.61 -28.11 28.69
C CYS A 223 -6.77 -28.27 27.68
N GLY A 224 -6.58 -27.85 26.42
CA GLY A 224 -7.61 -27.82 25.40
C GLY A 224 -8.71 -26.77 25.65
N GLY A 225 -9.31 -26.27 24.56
CA GLY A 225 -10.46 -25.36 24.63
C GLY A 225 -10.12 -23.95 25.14
N GLY A 226 -8.97 -23.41 24.74
CA GLY A 226 -8.61 -22.00 24.97
C GLY A 226 -8.37 -21.65 26.43
N PHE A 227 -7.88 -22.59 27.24
CA PHE A 227 -7.62 -22.35 28.66
C PHE A 227 -6.17 -22.65 29.02
N SER A 228 -5.52 -21.67 29.64
CA SER A 228 -4.22 -21.83 30.28
C SER A 228 -4.39 -21.68 31.80
N PRO A 229 -3.91 -22.63 32.62
CA PRO A 229 -4.00 -22.52 34.07
C PRO A 229 -3.23 -21.28 34.56
N PRO A 230 -3.76 -20.52 35.53
CA PRO A 230 -3.07 -19.35 36.07
C PRO A 230 -1.75 -19.72 36.76
N ASP A 231 -0.78 -18.78 36.72
CA ASP A 231 0.51 -18.98 37.38
C ASP A 231 0.37 -19.22 38.89
N VAL A 232 1.12 -20.20 39.41
CA VAL A 232 1.24 -20.41 40.86
C VAL A 232 1.93 -19.21 41.49
N GLY A 233 1.28 -18.59 42.48
CA GLY A 233 1.70 -17.35 43.12
C GLY A 233 1.06 -16.10 42.51
N LEU A 234 0.13 -16.24 41.55
CA LEU A 234 -0.71 -15.13 41.10
C LEU A 234 -1.55 -14.61 42.27
N ASP A 235 -1.39 -13.33 42.57
CA ASP A 235 -2.13 -12.63 43.61
C ASP A 235 -3.25 -11.76 43.00
N GLY A 236 -4.39 -11.65 43.67
CA GLY A 236 -5.51 -10.84 43.18
C GLY A 236 -6.46 -10.36 44.28
N SER A 237 -7.49 -9.60 43.87
CA SER A 237 -8.54 -9.11 44.76
C SER A 237 -9.88 -9.07 44.02
N ASP A 238 -10.95 -9.52 44.67
CA ASP A 238 -12.31 -9.55 44.12
C ASP A 238 -13.08 -8.23 44.33
N GLY A 239 -12.46 -7.24 44.97
CA GLY A 239 -13.07 -5.93 45.22
C GLY A 239 -14.26 -5.93 46.20
N ALA A 240 -14.67 -7.09 46.74
CA ALA A 240 -15.91 -7.22 47.52
C ALA A 240 -15.73 -6.75 48.97
N SER A 241 -14.62 -7.05 49.63
CA SER A 241 -14.10 -6.35 50.83
C SER A 241 -12.89 -7.07 51.42
N GLN A 242 -11.71 -6.46 51.25
CA GLN A 242 -10.45 -6.84 51.93
C GLN A 242 -10.05 -8.31 51.83
N GLY A 243 -10.14 -8.88 50.64
CA GLY A 243 -9.52 -10.15 50.34
C GLY A 243 -8.43 -10.01 49.30
N GLU A 244 -7.17 -10.05 49.71
CA GLU A 244 -6.09 -10.46 48.81
C GLU A 244 -6.06 -11.99 48.82
N TRP A 245 -6.03 -12.60 47.64
CA TRP A 245 -5.94 -14.04 47.44
C TRP A 245 -4.73 -14.38 46.58
N THR A 246 -4.26 -15.62 46.68
CA THR A 246 -3.10 -16.16 45.96
C THR A 246 -3.47 -17.54 45.38
N VAL A 247 -3.04 -17.81 44.14
CA VAL A 247 -3.09 -19.15 43.53
C VAL A 247 -1.96 -20.02 44.11
N CYS A 248 -2.31 -21.12 44.77
CA CYS A 248 -1.36 -22.05 45.39
C CYS A 248 -1.02 -23.26 44.50
N ARG A 249 -1.93 -23.62 43.60
CA ARG A 249 -1.79 -24.63 42.53
C ARG A 249 -2.80 -24.30 41.45
N ALA A 250 -2.46 -24.53 40.20
CA ALA A 250 -3.42 -24.57 39.11
C ALA A 250 -3.02 -25.64 38.11
N ASP A 251 -4.01 -26.32 37.57
CA ASP A 251 -3.91 -27.18 36.39
C ASP A 251 -5.18 -27.07 35.55
N CYS A 252 -5.28 -27.91 34.53
CA CYS A 252 -6.35 -27.90 33.54
C CYS A 252 -7.75 -28.16 34.10
N ASP A 253 -7.83 -28.91 35.19
CA ASP A 253 -9.10 -29.37 35.74
C ASP A 253 -9.51 -28.48 36.92
N ASP A 254 -8.55 -28.05 37.74
CA ASP A 254 -8.85 -27.25 38.91
C ASP A 254 -7.68 -26.37 39.40
N ALA A 255 -8.02 -25.31 40.15
CA ALA A 255 -7.06 -24.47 40.87
C ALA A 255 -7.36 -24.45 42.36
N TRP A 256 -6.31 -24.25 43.13
CA TRP A 256 -6.35 -24.07 44.56
C TRP A 256 -5.99 -22.63 44.91
N VAL A 257 -6.96 -21.87 45.41
CA VAL A 257 -6.81 -20.46 45.78
C VAL A 257 -6.84 -20.34 47.30
N SER A 258 -5.97 -19.50 47.86
CA SER A 258 -5.86 -19.27 49.30
C SER A 258 -5.83 -17.79 49.63
N ALA A 259 -6.37 -17.43 50.79
CA ALA A 259 -6.34 -16.08 51.31
C ALA A 259 -6.14 -16.13 52.83
N ALA A 260 -5.40 -15.18 53.42
CA ALA A 260 -5.38 -15.04 54.87
C ALA A 260 -5.28 -13.57 55.26
N THR A 261 -6.38 -13.03 55.76
CA THR A 261 -6.42 -11.71 56.37
C THR A 261 -6.61 -11.85 57.88
N ALA A 262 -5.80 -11.13 58.65
CA ALA A 262 -5.78 -11.22 60.11
C ALA A 262 -7.12 -10.86 60.77
N ASP A 263 -7.97 -10.10 60.07
CA ASP A 263 -9.27 -9.62 60.53
C ASP A 263 -10.47 -10.33 59.84
N GLY A 264 -10.20 -11.34 59.00
CA GLY A 264 -11.19 -11.93 58.08
C GLY A 264 -11.43 -11.07 56.84
N GLY A 265 -11.96 -11.68 55.77
CA GLY A 265 -12.27 -11.02 54.50
C GLY A 265 -13.47 -11.69 53.86
N ILE A 266 -14.28 -10.95 53.10
CA ILE A 266 -15.40 -11.53 52.35
C ILE A 266 -14.89 -11.83 50.94
N TYR A 267 -15.03 -13.09 50.52
CA TYR A 267 -14.62 -13.53 49.18
C TYR A 267 -15.82 -14.10 48.44
N ASP A 268 -16.06 -13.63 47.22
CA ASP A 268 -16.94 -14.31 46.28
C ASP A 268 -16.13 -15.35 45.51
N MET A 269 -16.24 -16.62 45.94
CA MET A 269 -15.46 -17.69 45.34
C MET A 269 -15.77 -17.88 43.85
N ASN A 270 -17.02 -17.63 43.44
CA ASN A 270 -17.43 -17.85 42.06
C ASN A 270 -16.83 -16.77 41.15
N ASP A 271 -16.87 -15.51 41.58
CA ASP A 271 -16.24 -14.41 40.84
C ASP A 271 -14.72 -14.60 40.74
N VAL A 272 -14.07 -15.06 41.81
CA VAL A 272 -12.62 -15.36 41.75
C VAL A 272 -12.33 -16.51 40.79
N CYS A 273 -13.08 -17.61 40.85
CA CYS A 273 -12.85 -18.75 39.96
C CYS A 273 -13.10 -18.39 38.49
N GLN A 274 -14.14 -17.60 38.21
CA GLN A 274 -14.44 -17.12 36.87
C GLN A 274 -13.37 -16.15 36.36
N ALA A 275 -12.82 -15.29 37.23
CA ALA A 275 -11.69 -14.42 36.87
C ALA A 275 -10.40 -15.21 36.56
N LEU A 276 -10.27 -16.43 37.07
CA LEU A 276 -9.16 -17.35 36.81
C LEU A 276 -9.44 -18.32 35.64
N GLY A 277 -10.58 -18.20 34.95
CA GLY A 277 -10.97 -19.05 33.81
C GLY A 277 -11.61 -20.39 34.17
N TYR A 278 -11.99 -20.62 35.43
CA TYR A 278 -12.70 -21.82 35.88
C TYR A 278 -14.23 -21.59 35.94
N GLU A 279 -15.03 -22.67 35.80
CA GLU A 279 -16.49 -22.56 35.72
C GLU A 279 -17.13 -22.13 37.05
N THR A 280 -16.65 -22.72 38.15
CA THR A 280 -17.21 -22.45 39.49
C THR A 280 -16.24 -22.86 40.61
N TYR A 281 -16.67 -22.70 41.86
CA TYR A 281 -15.93 -23.19 43.01
C TYR A 281 -16.42 -24.59 43.43
N GLY A 282 -15.49 -25.42 43.88
CA GLY A 282 -15.74 -26.73 44.44
C GLY A 282 -15.76 -26.70 45.97
N GLN A 283 -14.76 -27.33 46.59
CA GLN A 283 -14.64 -27.40 48.04
C GLN A 283 -13.99 -26.14 48.61
N PHE A 284 -14.30 -25.80 49.86
CA PHE A 284 -13.72 -24.66 50.57
C PHE A 284 -13.49 -24.99 52.06
N GLY A 285 -12.47 -24.39 52.69
CA GLY A 285 -12.10 -24.74 54.06
C GLY A 285 -11.05 -23.87 54.76
N GLY A 286 -10.51 -24.40 55.85
CA GLY A 286 -9.47 -23.75 56.65
C GLY A 286 -8.14 -24.49 56.65
N THR A 287 -7.02 -23.76 56.60
CA THR A 287 -5.62 -24.24 56.68
C THR A 287 -4.94 -23.73 57.94
N PHE A 288 -5.52 -23.92 59.13
CA PHE A 288 -4.91 -23.47 60.41
C PHE A 288 -4.38 -22.01 60.43
N GLY A 289 -4.84 -21.15 59.51
CA GLY A 289 -4.41 -19.75 59.36
C GLY A 289 -3.17 -19.49 58.47
N THR A 290 -2.77 -20.37 57.56
CA THR A 290 -1.61 -20.15 56.66
C THR A 290 -1.99 -20.15 55.18
N VAL A 291 -1.58 -19.10 54.44
CA VAL A 291 -1.75 -18.99 52.98
C VAL A 291 -0.91 -20.07 52.30
N CYS A 292 -1.51 -20.82 51.39
CA CYS A 292 -0.89 -22.00 50.77
C CYS A 292 -0.27 -22.96 51.81
N GLY A 293 -0.89 -23.02 53.00
CA GLY A 293 -0.36 -23.63 54.21
C GLY A 293 -0.24 -25.15 54.18
N TYR A 294 0.97 -25.65 54.46
CA TYR A 294 1.34 -27.07 54.52
C TYR A 294 1.76 -27.52 55.93
N GLU A 295 0.85 -27.54 56.91
CA GLU A 295 1.06 -28.25 58.18
C GLU A 295 0.30 -29.58 58.05
N TYR A 296 0.87 -30.76 57.77
CA TYR A 296 1.99 -31.45 58.43
C TYR A 296 2.77 -32.37 57.44
N GLU A 297 2.39 -32.37 56.16
CA GLU A 297 3.06 -33.00 55.03
C GLU A 297 2.76 -32.14 53.78
N ALA A 298 3.77 -31.82 52.96
CA ALA A 298 3.57 -31.04 51.75
C ALA A 298 2.56 -31.73 50.80
N GLY A 299 1.59 -30.98 50.26
CA GLY A 299 0.69 -31.44 49.19
C GLY A 299 -0.65 -32.08 49.60
N ARG A 300 -1.26 -31.71 50.75
CA ARG A 300 -2.63 -32.17 51.08
C ARG A 300 -3.62 -31.03 51.18
N GLU A 301 -4.63 -31.07 50.33
CA GLU A 301 -5.83 -30.22 50.38
C GLU A 301 -6.75 -30.69 51.51
N LEU A 302 -6.87 -29.92 52.59
CA LEU A 302 -7.73 -30.23 53.74
C LEU A 302 -8.85 -29.21 53.86
N TYR A 303 -10.07 -29.61 53.50
CA TYR A 303 -11.26 -28.76 53.57
C TYR A 303 -12.00 -28.98 54.90
N GLU A 304 -11.61 -28.30 55.97
CA GLU A 304 -12.26 -28.44 57.29
C GLU A 304 -13.57 -27.62 57.46
N GLY A 305 -14.12 -27.06 56.38
CA GLY A 305 -15.36 -26.27 56.40
C GLY A 305 -15.22 -24.83 56.94
N SER A 306 -16.16 -23.95 56.60
CA SER A 306 -16.16 -22.54 57.03
C SER A 306 -16.88 -22.34 58.36
N ASN A 307 -16.33 -21.51 59.25
CA ASN A 307 -16.86 -21.33 60.62
C ASN A 307 -17.90 -20.21 60.78
N SER A 308 -18.26 -19.43 59.75
CA SER A 308 -19.27 -18.37 59.97
C SER A 308 -20.03 -17.77 58.78
N CYS A 309 -19.71 -18.07 57.52
CA CYS A 309 -20.50 -17.60 56.35
C CYS A 309 -20.69 -18.77 55.38
N THR A 310 -21.92 -18.92 54.87
CA THR A 310 -22.34 -20.00 53.97
C THR A 310 -22.16 -19.56 52.52
N ALA A 311 -21.76 -20.48 51.66
CA ALA A 311 -21.55 -20.25 50.23
C ALA A 311 -22.73 -19.50 49.55
N PRO A 312 -22.46 -18.66 48.52
CA PRO A 312 -21.20 -18.50 47.77
C PRO A 312 -20.17 -17.52 48.39
N GLU A 313 -20.56 -16.73 49.39
CA GLU A 313 -19.66 -15.79 50.09
C GLU A 313 -19.07 -16.41 51.37
N ILE A 314 -17.75 -16.28 51.54
CA ILE A 314 -17.02 -16.81 52.71
C ILE A 314 -16.30 -15.69 53.45
N CYS A 315 -16.25 -15.76 54.78
CA CYS A 315 -15.75 -14.65 55.63
C CYS A 315 -14.40 -14.92 56.34
N TYR A 316 -14.06 -16.21 56.56
CA TYR A 316 -12.87 -16.62 57.33
C TYR A 316 -12.25 -17.92 56.82
N THR A 317 -12.73 -18.39 55.67
CA THR A 317 -12.13 -19.51 54.94
C THR A 317 -10.80 -19.01 54.40
N VAL A 318 -9.77 -19.84 54.46
CA VAL A 318 -8.43 -19.47 53.98
C VAL A 318 -8.04 -20.15 52.68
N HIS A 319 -8.88 -21.04 52.13
CA HIS A 319 -8.73 -21.56 50.77
C HIS A 319 -10.02 -22.11 50.15
N TRP A 320 -10.05 -22.20 48.83
CA TRP A 320 -11.11 -22.86 48.05
C TRP A 320 -10.54 -23.46 46.76
N GLN A 321 -11.25 -24.44 46.23
CA GLN A 321 -10.98 -25.05 44.93
C GLN A 321 -11.81 -24.34 43.87
N CYS A 322 -11.20 -23.96 42.76
CA CYS A 322 -11.87 -23.60 41.53
C CYS A 322 -11.87 -24.82 40.62
N THR A 323 -13.01 -25.16 40.04
CA THR A 323 -13.18 -26.35 39.22
C THR A 323 -13.77 -25.97 37.88
N ARG A 324 -13.30 -26.64 36.84
CA ARG A 324 -13.95 -26.64 35.53
C ARG A 324 -15.09 -27.65 35.48
#